data_AF-A0AB35ZAP4-F1
#
_entry.id   AF-A0AB35ZAP4-F1
#
_cell.length_a   1.000
_cell.length_b   1.000
_cell.length_c   1.000
_cell.angle_alpha   90.00
_cell.angle_beta   90.00
_cell.angle_gamma   90.00
#
_symmetry.space_group_name_H-M   'P 1'
#
loop_
_entity.id
_entity.type
_entity.pdbx_description
1 polymer ?
#
loop_
_entity_poly.entity_id
_entity_poly.type
_entity_poly.pdbx_seq_one_letter_code
_entity_poly.pdbx_strand_id
1 'polypeptide(L)'
;MFFPIHNSRMQKWFKEVMDLQCSNVVTLPDGYGEITVPTTSFNVVYILSHLYRHVFTEGIGLRQLLDYYFVVMMWHTDLTNLTDSDSADLAALQRELKRLGLWKFAGAVMYVLHEVFGLEEDMMIVPMNEKEGMFLLDEIMRGGNFGQYDDRLGDKTGEGKVHRYFRMSLRNMRFVRHYPSEALCEPLFRTWFFFWKVWSKSLNQLLSYLCI
;
A
#
# COMPACT_ATOMS: atom_id res chain seq x y z
N MET A 1 -4.62 -6.00 1.34
CA MET A 1 -4.10 -6.43 2.66
C MET A 1 -4.22 -7.94 2.77
N PHE A 2 -3.43 -8.59 3.63
CA PHE A 2 -3.38 -10.04 3.79
C PHE A 2 -4.27 -10.54 4.93
N PHE A 3 -4.39 -9.77 6.01
CA PHE A 3 -5.28 -10.13 7.11
C PHE A 3 -6.75 -10.12 6.64
N PRO A 4 -7.52 -11.22 6.81
CA PRO A 4 -8.85 -11.34 6.21
C PRO A 4 -9.83 -10.22 6.59
N ILE A 5 -9.80 -9.76 7.84
CA ILE A 5 -10.69 -8.69 8.32
C ILE A 5 -10.34 -7.37 7.64
N HIS A 6 -9.06 -6.99 7.63
CA HIS A 6 -8.60 -5.77 6.97
C HIS A 6 -8.85 -5.82 5.46
N ASN A 7 -8.60 -6.96 4.82
CA ASN A 7 -8.89 -7.17 3.41
C ASN A 7 -10.39 -7.04 3.10
N SER A 8 -11.27 -7.64 3.91
CA SER A 8 -12.72 -7.52 3.76
C SER A 8 -13.19 -6.07 3.90
N ARG A 9 -12.68 -5.34 4.91
CA ARG A 9 -12.98 -3.92 5.11
C ARG A 9 -12.53 -3.07 3.93
N MET A 10 -11.33 -3.32 3.40
CA MET A 10 -10.78 -2.62 2.25
C MET A 10 -11.58 -2.90 0.97
N GLN A 11 -11.96 -4.16 0.72
CA GLN A 11 -12.82 -4.49 -0.43
C GLN A 11 -14.19 -3.84 -0.33
N LYS A 12 -14.78 -3.79 0.88
CA LYS A 12 -16.06 -3.09 1.11
C LYS A 12 -15.91 -1.59 0.88
N TRP A 13 -14.87 -0.97 1.43
CA TRP A 13 -14.57 0.45 1.24
C TRP A 13 -14.38 0.79 -0.25
N PHE A 14 -13.63 -0.03 -1.01
CA PHE A 14 -13.50 0.17 -2.45
C PHE A 14 -14.85 0.18 -3.17
N LYS A 15 -15.76 -0.72 -2.81
CA LYS A 15 -17.12 -0.73 -3.40
C LYS A 15 -17.93 0.51 -3.04
N GLU A 16 -17.79 1.01 -1.81
CA GLU A 16 -18.48 2.21 -1.33
C GLU A 16 -18.03 3.47 -2.07
N VAL A 17 -16.75 3.58 -2.42
CA VAL A 17 -16.18 4.81 -3.01
C VAL A 17 -16.02 4.76 -4.53
N MET A 18 -16.20 3.60 -5.16
CA MET A 18 -15.91 3.38 -6.59
C MET A 18 -16.70 4.32 -7.51
N ASP A 19 -18.00 4.45 -7.28
CA ASP A 19 -18.88 5.27 -8.14
C ASP A 19 -18.45 6.74 -8.14
N LEU A 20 -18.00 7.25 -6.99
CA LEU A 20 -17.45 8.60 -6.87
C LEU A 20 -16.14 8.73 -7.66
N GLN A 21 -15.26 7.73 -7.61
CA GLN A 21 -13.98 7.78 -8.35
C GLN A 21 -14.20 7.71 -9.86
N CYS A 22 -15.15 6.90 -10.32
CA CYS A 22 -15.47 6.78 -11.73
C CYS A 22 -16.23 7.99 -12.29
N SER A 23 -16.87 8.79 -11.43
CA SER A 23 -17.59 10.02 -11.82
C SER A 23 -16.76 11.29 -11.66
N ASN A 24 -15.59 11.23 -11.03
CA ASN A 24 -14.68 12.37 -10.91
C ASN A 24 -13.90 12.60 -12.20
N VAL A 25 -14.39 13.52 -13.02
CA VAL A 25 -13.84 13.84 -14.35
C VAL A 25 -13.07 15.16 -14.30
N VAL A 26 -11.88 15.19 -14.90
CA VAL A 26 -11.06 16.38 -15.06
C VAL A 26 -10.75 16.59 -16.54
N THR A 27 -10.92 17.83 -16.99
CA THR A 27 -10.56 18.26 -18.34
C THR A 27 -9.06 18.52 -18.42
N LEU A 28 -8.39 17.88 -19.38
CA LEU A 28 -6.97 18.10 -19.62
C LEU A 28 -6.73 19.46 -20.31
N PRO A 29 -5.60 20.12 -20.02
CA PRO A 29 -5.21 21.34 -20.73
C PRO A 29 -5.05 21.08 -22.25
N ASP A 30 -4.97 22.15 -23.04
CA ASP A 30 -4.71 22.10 -24.49
C ASP A 30 -5.73 21.31 -25.32
N GLY A 31 -6.93 21.06 -24.80
CA GLY A 31 -8.01 20.39 -25.52
C GLY A 31 -7.82 18.88 -25.70
N TYR A 32 -6.99 18.23 -24.87
CA TYR A 32 -6.78 16.78 -24.89
C TYR A 32 -7.98 15.95 -24.41
N GLY A 33 -9.10 16.59 -24.08
CA GLY A 33 -10.34 15.95 -23.67
C GLY A 33 -10.44 15.77 -22.16
N GLU A 34 -11.28 14.82 -21.74
CA GLU A 34 -11.63 14.57 -20.35
C GLU A 34 -11.17 13.20 -19.91
N ILE A 35 -10.66 13.10 -18.68
CA ILE A 35 -10.26 11.83 -18.07
C ILE A 35 -10.88 11.67 -16.68
N THR A 36 -11.17 10.44 -16.30
CA THR A 36 -11.54 10.12 -14.92
C THR A 36 -10.28 10.02 -14.07
N VAL A 37 -10.23 10.76 -12.98
CA VAL A 37 -9.11 10.75 -12.03
C VAL A 37 -9.65 10.45 -10.63
N PRO A 38 -9.00 9.58 -9.84
CA PRO A 38 -9.42 9.39 -8.46
C PRO A 38 -9.26 10.67 -7.65
N THR A 39 -10.11 10.87 -6.66
CA THR A 39 -10.02 12.01 -5.75
C THR A 39 -8.74 11.94 -4.92
N THR A 40 -8.27 13.09 -4.44
CA THR A 40 -7.02 13.19 -3.68
C THR A 40 -7.12 12.45 -2.34
N SER A 41 -8.23 12.59 -1.62
CA SER A 41 -8.52 11.80 -0.41
C SER A 41 -8.51 10.28 -0.66
N PHE A 42 -9.07 9.81 -1.78
CA PHE A 42 -8.99 8.40 -2.14
C PHE A 42 -7.55 7.95 -2.40
N ASN A 43 -6.78 8.76 -3.14
CA ASN A 43 -5.39 8.46 -3.48
C ASN A 43 -4.49 8.34 -2.23
N VAL A 44 -4.73 9.16 -1.19
CA VAL A 44 -4.00 9.06 0.09
C VAL A 44 -4.16 7.67 0.71
N VAL A 45 -5.36 7.09 0.69
CA VAL A 45 -5.62 5.75 1.24
C VAL A 45 -5.14 4.65 0.28
N TYR A 46 -5.42 4.81 -1.01
CA TYR A 46 -5.11 3.81 -2.03
C TYR A 46 -3.61 3.57 -2.15
N ILE A 47 -2.82 4.64 -2.32
CA ILE A 47 -1.37 4.52 -2.52
C ILE A 47 -0.68 4.06 -1.23
N LEU A 48 -1.16 4.49 -0.06
CA LEU A 48 -0.67 3.96 1.22
C LEU A 48 -0.93 2.46 1.33
N SER A 49 -2.12 1.99 0.94
CA SER A 49 -2.42 0.55 0.95
C SER A 49 -1.55 -0.25 -0.01
N HIS A 50 -1.18 0.37 -1.14
CA HIS A 50 -0.29 -0.22 -2.12
C HIS A 50 1.13 -0.32 -1.57
N LEU A 51 1.67 0.75 -0.97
CA LEU A 51 2.94 0.73 -0.23
C LEU A 51 2.93 -0.36 0.83
N TYR A 52 1.84 -0.47 1.60
CA TYR A 52 1.73 -1.45 2.67
C TYR A 52 1.84 -2.88 2.15
N ARG A 53 1.25 -3.18 0.98
CA ARG A 53 1.40 -4.48 0.33
C ARG A 53 2.84 -4.72 -0.11
N HIS A 54 3.51 -3.71 -0.67
CA HIS A 54 4.90 -3.82 -1.12
C HIS A 54 5.86 -4.19 0.01
N VAL A 55 5.66 -3.68 1.23
CA VAL A 55 6.44 -4.05 2.41
C VAL A 55 6.58 -5.57 2.56
N PHE A 56 5.47 -6.30 2.48
CA PHE A 56 5.46 -7.74 2.76
C PHE A 56 5.73 -8.62 1.54
N THR A 57 5.59 -8.10 0.31
CA THR A 57 5.83 -8.91 -0.89
C THR A 57 7.20 -8.65 -1.48
N GLU A 58 7.59 -7.41 -1.72
CA GLU A 58 8.75 -7.11 -2.56
C GLU A 58 9.83 -6.34 -1.80
N GLY A 59 9.41 -5.40 -0.95
CA GLY A 59 10.22 -4.31 -0.44
C GLY A 59 9.70 -2.99 -1.01
N ILE A 60 10.02 -1.88 -0.34
CA ILE A 60 9.65 -0.54 -0.78
C ILE A 60 10.88 0.13 -1.42
N GLY A 61 10.69 0.72 -2.59
CA GLY A 61 11.64 1.65 -3.18
C GLY A 61 11.36 3.10 -2.79
N LEU A 62 12.40 3.93 -2.67
CA LEU A 62 12.26 5.36 -2.37
C LEU A 62 11.36 6.09 -3.38
N ARG A 63 11.36 5.67 -4.65
CA ARG A 63 10.47 6.24 -5.68
C ARG A 63 8.99 6.14 -5.30
N GLN A 64 8.57 5.04 -4.67
CA GLN A 64 7.18 4.84 -4.26
C GLN A 64 6.81 5.73 -3.07
N LEU A 65 7.76 6.01 -2.18
CA LEU A 65 7.57 6.97 -1.10
C LEU A 65 7.54 8.40 -1.62
N LEU A 66 8.36 8.72 -2.62
CA LEU A 66 8.30 10.01 -3.32
C LEU A 66 6.95 10.22 -4.03
N ASP A 67 6.39 9.18 -4.67
CA ASP A 67 5.03 9.27 -5.21
C ASP A 67 4.01 9.59 -4.11
N TYR A 68 4.15 8.96 -2.95
CA TYR A 68 3.25 9.21 -1.83
C TYR A 68 3.43 10.59 -1.19
N TYR A 69 4.66 11.12 -1.16
CA TYR A 69 4.94 12.50 -0.76
C TYR A 69 4.09 13.49 -1.57
N PHE A 70 4.11 13.39 -2.90
CA PHE A 70 3.32 14.29 -3.75
C PHE A 70 1.81 14.12 -3.57
N VAL A 71 1.34 12.91 -3.24
CA VAL A 71 -0.07 12.66 -2.93
C VAL A 71 -0.49 13.38 -1.64
N VAL A 72 0.34 13.36 -0.61
CA VAL A 72 0.10 14.08 0.65
C VAL A 72 0.13 15.59 0.41
N MET A 73 1.13 16.10 -0.32
CA MET A 73 1.21 17.51 -0.69
C MET A 73 -0.03 18.00 -1.45
N MET A 74 -0.49 17.21 -2.44
CA MET A 74 -1.66 17.55 -3.24
C MET A 74 -2.94 17.54 -2.40
N TRP A 75 -3.09 16.57 -1.49
CA TRP A 75 -4.22 16.53 -0.56
C TRP A 75 -4.26 17.76 0.36
N HIS A 76 -3.12 18.20 0.89
CA HIS A 76 -3.04 19.42 1.69
C HIS A 76 -3.34 20.68 0.86
N THR A 77 -2.84 20.75 -0.36
CA THR A 77 -3.11 21.88 -1.27
C THR A 77 -4.60 21.99 -1.56
N ASP A 78 -5.26 20.88 -1.88
CA ASP A 78 -6.71 20.84 -2.11
C ASP A 78 -7.50 21.27 -0.88
N LEU A 79 -7.09 20.84 0.32
CA LEU A 79 -7.69 21.25 1.59
C LEU A 79 -7.57 22.75 1.83
N THR A 80 -6.37 23.32 1.70
CA THR A 80 -6.15 24.76 1.96
C THR A 80 -6.96 25.67 1.03
N ASN A 81 -7.40 25.17 -0.12
CA ASN A 81 -8.28 25.91 -1.04
C ASN A 81 -9.77 25.87 -0.63
N LEU A 82 -10.16 24.99 0.30
CA LEU A 82 -11.53 24.77 0.78
C LEU A 82 -11.66 25.30 2.22
N THR A 83 -11.91 26.60 2.37
CA THR A 83 -12.05 27.26 3.68
C THR A 83 -13.15 26.61 4.55
N ASP A 84 -12.80 26.29 5.80
CA ASP A 84 -13.61 25.82 6.95
C ASP A 84 -13.83 24.28 7.14
N SER A 85 -13.49 23.39 6.20
CA SER A 85 -13.71 21.94 6.36
C SER A 85 -12.48 21.08 6.71
N ASP A 86 -11.28 21.66 6.71
CA ASP A 86 -10.00 20.96 6.87
C ASP A 86 -9.95 19.97 8.04
N SER A 87 -10.41 20.42 9.21
CA SER A 87 -10.37 19.60 10.43
C SER A 87 -11.33 18.40 10.37
N ALA A 88 -12.46 18.54 9.67
CA ALA A 88 -13.45 17.49 9.53
C ALA A 88 -12.99 16.42 8.51
N ASP A 89 -12.39 16.86 7.41
CA ASP A 89 -11.86 15.99 6.35
C ASP A 89 -10.64 15.21 6.84
N LEU A 90 -9.71 15.86 7.54
CA LEU A 90 -8.59 15.18 8.22
C LEU A 90 -9.12 14.16 9.24
N ALA A 91 -10.09 14.54 10.07
CA ALA A 91 -10.69 13.61 11.04
C ALA A 91 -11.39 12.42 10.37
N ALA A 92 -12.04 12.63 9.22
CA ALA A 92 -12.64 11.57 8.41
C ALA A 92 -11.58 10.61 7.88
N LEU A 93 -10.53 11.13 7.23
CA LEU A 93 -9.39 10.34 6.73
C LEU A 93 -8.76 9.51 7.85
N GLN A 94 -8.50 10.12 9.01
CA GLN A 94 -7.92 9.44 10.17
C GLN A 94 -8.81 8.30 10.69
N ARG A 95 -10.13 8.46 10.68
CA ARG A 95 -11.08 7.40 11.02
C ARG A 95 -11.03 6.27 10.00
N GLU A 96 -10.93 6.58 8.71
CA GLU A 96 -10.79 5.57 7.65
C GLU A 96 -9.50 4.77 7.80
N LEU A 97 -8.36 5.44 8.00
CA LEU A 97 -7.07 4.78 8.22
C LEU A 97 -7.10 3.82 9.42
N LYS A 98 -7.79 4.19 10.51
CA LYS A 98 -8.01 3.31 11.67
C LYS A 98 -8.90 2.13 11.32
N ARG A 99 -10.06 2.37 10.68
CA ARG A 99 -11.01 1.34 10.27
C ARG A 99 -10.35 0.30 9.36
N LEU A 100 -9.53 0.75 8.43
CA LEU A 100 -8.82 -0.08 7.44
C LEU A 100 -7.58 -0.76 8.02
N GLY A 101 -7.10 -0.39 9.21
CA GLY A 101 -5.89 -0.98 9.79
C GLY A 101 -4.58 -0.42 9.24
N LEU A 102 -4.64 0.73 8.56
CA LEU A 102 -3.48 1.43 7.99
C LEU A 102 -2.85 2.44 8.95
N TRP A 103 -3.54 2.82 10.04
CA TRP A 103 -3.10 3.87 10.98
C TRP A 103 -1.64 3.75 11.42
N LYS A 104 -1.22 2.57 11.89
CA LYS A 104 0.14 2.34 12.38
C LYS A 104 1.18 2.50 11.26
N PHE A 105 0.85 2.01 10.06
CA PHE A 105 1.74 2.10 8.91
C PHE A 105 1.79 3.53 8.34
N ALA A 106 0.68 4.25 8.32
CA ALA A 106 0.63 5.67 7.97
C ALA A 106 1.62 6.48 8.82
N GLY A 107 1.64 6.28 10.15
CA GLY A 107 2.58 6.98 11.02
C GLY A 107 4.05 6.62 10.77
N ALA A 108 4.33 5.38 10.38
CA ALA A 108 5.67 4.97 9.96
C ALA A 108 6.10 5.66 8.67
N VAL A 109 5.20 5.74 7.68
CA VAL A 109 5.45 6.44 6.42
C VAL A 109 5.62 7.94 6.64
N MET A 110 4.81 8.56 7.50
CA MET A 110 4.95 9.99 7.86
C MET A 110 6.35 10.31 8.39
N TYR A 111 6.87 9.47 9.30
CA TYR A 111 8.24 9.60 9.78
C TYR A 111 9.27 9.54 8.63
N VAL A 112 9.13 8.59 7.70
CA VAL A 112 10.05 8.49 6.56
C VAL A 112 9.93 9.69 5.62
N LEU A 113 8.72 10.20 5.39
CA LEU A 113 8.50 11.39 4.57
C LEU A 113 9.14 12.64 5.21
N HIS A 114 9.02 12.78 6.52
CA HIS A 114 9.67 13.85 7.27
C HIS A 114 11.20 13.75 7.17
N GLU A 115 11.77 12.63 7.59
CA GLU A 115 13.23 12.47 7.73
C GLU A 115 13.98 12.44 6.39
N VAL A 116 13.38 11.86 5.35
CA VAL A 116 14.06 11.64 4.06
C VAL A 116 13.70 12.69 3.02
N PHE A 117 12.44 13.11 2.98
CA PHE A 117 11.92 14.02 1.95
C PHE A 117 11.63 15.43 2.48
N GLY A 118 11.76 15.68 3.79
CA GLY A 118 11.58 17.00 4.39
C GLY A 118 10.12 17.45 4.46
N LEU A 119 9.17 16.51 4.56
CA LEU A 119 7.75 16.86 4.76
C LEU A 119 7.56 17.61 6.09
N GLU A 120 6.92 18.77 6.04
CA GLU A 120 6.67 19.61 7.22
C GLU A 120 5.67 18.95 8.18
N GLU A 121 5.82 19.17 9.49
CA GLU A 121 5.02 18.50 10.52
C GLU A 121 3.53 18.90 10.50
N ASP A 122 3.20 20.08 10.00
CA ASP A 122 1.82 20.56 9.82
C ASP A 122 1.10 19.86 8.65
N MET A 123 1.86 19.27 7.72
CA MET A 123 1.36 18.48 6.59
C MET A 123 1.17 16.98 6.94
N MET A 124 1.16 16.64 8.22
CA MET A 124 1.04 15.26 8.67
C MET A 124 -0.43 14.81 8.71
N ILE A 125 -0.79 13.84 7.86
CA ILE A 125 -2.12 13.24 7.87
C ILE A 125 -2.40 12.42 9.14
N VAL A 126 -1.33 11.94 9.79
CA VAL A 126 -1.35 11.25 11.09
C VAL A 126 -0.09 11.59 11.88
N PRO A 127 -0.11 11.51 13.22
CA PRO A 127 1.11 11.67 14.00
C PRO A 127 2.20 10.67 13.58
N MET A 128 3.44 11.15 13.53
CA MET A 128 4.60 10.30 13.23
C MET A 128 4.74 9.19 14.27
N ASN A 129 5.09 8.00 13.80
CA ASN A 129 5.44 6.88 14.67
C ASN A 129 6.93 6.55 14.48
N GLU A 130 7.78 7.23 15.24
CA GLU A 130 9.24 7.12 15.10
C GLU A 130 9.76 5.69 15.18
N LYS A 131 9.26 4.89 16.13
CA LYS A 131 9.69 3.50 16.29
C LYS A 131 9.45 2.67 15.03
N GLU A 132 8.27 2.80 14.44
CA GLU A 132 7.90 2.05 13.24
C GLU A 132 8.52 2.66 11.98
N GLY A 133 8.67 3.99 11.95
CA GLY A 133 9.32 4.73 10.88
C GLY A 133 10.81 4.42 10.76
N MET A 134 11.55 4.42 11.87
CA MET A 134 12.96 4.00 11.90
C MET A 134 13.14 2.57 11.41
N PHE A 135 12.27 1.66 11.85
CA PHE A 135 12.29 0.28 11.39
C PHE A 135 12.02 0.19 9.88
N LEU A 136 11.02 0.92 9.37
CA LEU A 136 10.71 0.96 7.95
C LEU A 136 11.86 1.54 7.13
N LEU A 137 12.49 2.61 7.61
CA LEU A 137 13.63 3.25 6.96
C LEU A 137 14.84 2.32 6.91
N ASP A 138 15.16 1.61 8.00
CA ASP A 138 16.22 0.59 8.02
C ASP A 138 15.97 -0.49 6.96
N GLU A 139 14.73 -0.94 6.82
CA GLU A 139 14.36 -1.93 5.79
C GLU A 139 14.51 -1.40 4.37
N ILE A 140 14.19 -0.14 4.11
CA ILE A 140 14.34 0.49 2.79
C ILE A 140 15.83 0.67 2.47
N MET A 141 16.61 1.19 3.41
CA MET A 141 18.03 1.47 3.19
C MET A 141 18.83 0.19 3.01
N ARG A 142 18.54 -0.85 3.78
CA ARG A 142 19.20 -2.16 3.65
C ARG A 142 18.71 -2.94 2.43
N GLY A 143 17.41 -2.89 2.15
CA GLY A 143 16.83 -3.61 1.02
C GLY A 143 17.19 -2.99 -0.34
N GLY A 144 17.40 -1.67 -0.36
CA GLY A 144 17.46 -0.88 -1.59
C GLY A 144 16.19 -1.03 -2.42
N ASN A 145 16.27 -0.70 -3.72
CA ASN A 145 15.10 -0.68 -4.59
C ASN A 145 14.40 -2.06 -4.66
N PHE A 146 13.16 -2.14 -4.16
CA PHE A 146 12.39 -3.39 -4.06
C PHE A 146 13.13 -4.54 -3.36
N GLY A 147 13.91 -4.22 -2.34
CA GLY A 147 14.61 -5.24 -1.56
C GLY A 147 15.66 -6.02 -2.36
N GLN A 148 16.06 -5.56 -3.55
CA GLN A 148 16.98 -6.27 -4.44
C GLN A 148 18.38 -6.45 -3.85
N TYR A 149 18.82 -5.52 -3.01
CA TYR A 149 20.16 -5.49 -2.43
C TYR A 149 20.25 -6.13 -1.03
N ASP A 150 19.12 -6.61 -0.49
CA ASP A 150 19.11 -7.33 0.79
C ASP A 150 19.87 -8.68 0.67
N ASP A 151 21.01 -8.79 1.33
CA ASP A 151 21.90 -9.97 1.33
C ASP A 151 21.71 -10.87 2.56
N ARG A 152 20.88 -10.47 3.54
CA ARG A 152 20.72 -11.15 4.84
C ARG A 152 20.22 -12.58 4.75
N LEU A 153 19.57 -12.94 3.63
CA LEU A 153 19.01 -14.28 3.39
C LEU A 153 19.63 -14.97 2.17
N GLY A 154 20.83 -14.57 1.79
CA GLY A 154 21.61 -15.18 0.71
C GLY A 154 21.37 -14.55 -0.66
N ASP A 155 22.11 -15.08 -1.64
CA ASP A 155 22.08 -14.60 -3.02
C ASP A 155 20.76 -14.94 -3.72
N LYS A 156 20.29 -14.01 -4.56
CA LYS A 156 19.03 -14.11 -5.31
C LYS A 156 19.26 -14.62 -6.74
N THR A 157 20.51 -14.68 -7.20
CA THR A 157 20.83 -15.06 -8.58
C THR A 157 20.48 -16.53 -8.83
N GLY A 158 19.61 -16.80 -9.82
CA GLY A 158 19.20 -18.16 -10.17
C GLY A 158 18.29 -18.85 -9.15
N GLU A 159 17.63 -18.12 -8.24
CA GLU A 159 16.83 -18.73 -7.18
C GLU A 159 15.61 -19.53 -7.70
N GLY A 160 15.45 -20.76 -7.18
CA GLY A 160 14.26 -21.57 -7.44
C GLY A 160 13.00 -21.04 -6.74
N LYS A 161 11.80 -21.34 -7.26
CA LYS A 161 10.51 -20.84 -6.72
C LYS A 161 10.28 -21.20 -5.25
N VAL A 162 10.66 -22.42 -4.85
CA VAL A 162 10.52 -22.90 -3.46
C VAL A 162 11.48 -22.17 -2.52
N HIS A 163 12.74 -22.02 -2.94
CA HIS A 163 13.74 -21.27 -2.19
C HIS A 163 13.29 -19.81 -1.98
N ARG A 164 12.86 -19.14 -3.06
CA ARG A 164 12.28 -17.79 -3.02
C ARG A 164 11.11 -17.71 -2.04
N TYR A 165 10.20 -18.68 -2.06
CA TYR A 165 9.05 -18.70 -1.15
C TYR A 165 9.49 -18.72 0.31
N PHE A 166 10.38 -19.63 0.70
CA PHE A 166 10.87 -19.73 2.08
C PHE A 166 11.69 -18.49 2.49
N ARG A 167 12.57 -18.01 1.61
CA ARG A 167 13.36 -16.79 1.82
C ARG A 167 12.45 -15.59 2.10
N MET A 168 11.42 -15.38 1.29
CA MET A 168 10.47 -14.30 1.49
C MET A 168 9.66 -14.47 2.79
N SER A 169 9.26 -15.69 3.15
CA SER A 169 8.57 -15.96 4.41
C SER A 169 9.47 -15.67 5.63
N LEU A 170 10.76 -16.05 5.56
CA LEU A 170 11.75 -15.74 6.60
C LEU A 170 12.01 -14.24 6.72
N ARG A 171 12.09 -13.50 5.60
CA ARG A 171 12.16 -12.03 5.63
C ARG A 171 10.96 -11.44 6.36
N ASN A 172 9.76 -11.93 6.06
CA ASN A 172 8.51 -11.43 6.63
C ASN A 172 8.41 -11.67 8.15
N MET A 173 9.15 -12.63 8.70
CA MET A 173 9.20 -12.85 10.16
C MET A 173 9.70 -11.63 10.94
N ARG A 174 10.53 -10.77 10.33
CA ARG A 174 11.02 -9.54 10.97
C ARG A 174 9.90 -8.51 11.17
N PHE A 175 8.90 -8.54 10.31
CA PHE A 175 7.71 -7.70 10.43
C PHE A 175 6.72 -8.23 11.48
N VAL A 176 6.84 -9.45 11.99
CA VAL A 176 5.86 -10.00 12.97
C VAL A 176 5.83 -9.21 14.27
N ARG A 177 6.97 -8.65 14.71
CA ARG A 177 7.02 -7.79 15.90
C ARG A 177 6.30 -6.44 15.70
N HIS A 178 6.15 -6.02 14.45
CA HIS A 178 5.65 -4.71 14.06
C HIS A 178 4.20 -4.78 13.54
N TYR A 179 3.89 -5.76 12.70
CA TYR A 179 2.61 -5.97 12.03
C TYR A 179 2.23 -7.47 12.04
N PRO A 180 1.95 -8.05 13.23
CA PRO A 180 1.78 -9.49 13.39
C PRO A 180 0.65 -10.06 12.51
N SER A 181 -0.50 -9.39 12.45
CA SER A 181 -1.65 -9.86 11.68
C SER A 181 -1.35 -9.98 10.19
N GLU A 182 -0.70 -8.99 9.60
CA GLU A 182 -0.36 -9.01 8.17
C GLU A 182 0.80 -9.96 7.89
N ALA A 183 1.86 -9.92 8.72
CA ALA A 183 3.04 -10.73 8.52
C ALA A 183 2.75 -12.24 8.61
N LEU A 184 1.86 -12.66 9.52
CA LEU A 184 1.45 -14.06 9.66
C LEU A 184 0.43 -14.50 8.59
N CYS A 185 -0.46 -13.60 8.17
CA CYS A 185 -1.45 -13.93 7.14
C CYS A 185 -0.88 -13.88 5.71
N GLU A 186 0.21 -13.16 5.46
CA GLU A 186 0.82 -13.08 4.14
C GLU A 186 1.22 -14.45 3.54
N PRO A 187 1.98 -15.33 4.23
CA PRO A 187 2.34 -16.63 3.67
C PRO A 187 1.11 -17.54 3.48
N LEU A 188 0.11 -17.44 4.36
CA LEU A 188 -1.15 -18.17 4.22
C LEU A 188 -1.94 -17.69 3.00
N PHE A 189 -2.04 -16.37 2.82
CA PHE A 189 -2.69 -15.78 1.66
C PHE A 189 -1.97 -16.14 0.37
N ARG A 190 -0.63 -16.10 0.36
CA ARG A 190 0.19 -16.43 -0.81
C ARG A 190 0.01 -17.88 -1.24
N THR A 191 0.02 -18.82 -0.29
CA THR A 191 -0.20 -20.26 -0.58
C THR A 191 -1.61 -20.50 -1.08
N TRP A 192 -2.62 -19.98 -0.39
CA TRP A 192 -4.01 -20.04 -0.82
C TRP A 192 -4.19 -19.49 -2.25
N PHE A 193 -3.67 -18.29 -2.52
CA PHE A 193 -3.80 -17.63 -3.81
C PHE A 193 -3.09 -18.39 -4.95
N PHE A 194 -1.95 -19.03 -4.64
CA PHE A 194 -1.27 -19.92 -5.59
C PHE A 194 -2.17 -21.09 -5.99
N PHE A 195 -2.74 -21.82 -5.02
CA PHE A 195 -3.63 -22.94 -5.30
C PHE A 195 -4.91 -22.49 -6.02
N TRP A 196 -5.49 -21.36 -5.60
CA TRP A 196 -6.65 -20.77 -6.28
C TRP A 196 -6.37 -20.47 -7.76
N LYS A 197 -5.19 -19.92 -8.09
CA LYS A 197 -4.77 -19.69 -9.49
C LYS A 197 -4.62 -20.98 -10.28
N VAL A 198 -4.02 -22.02 -9.69
CA VAL A 198 -3.86 -23.32 -10.35
C VAL A 198 -5.23 -23.92 -10.63
N TRP A 199 -6.10 -23.93 -9.63
CA TRP A 199 -7.46 -24.46 -9.73
C TRP A 199 -8.31 -23.68 -10.75
N SER A 200 -8.28 -22.34 -10.72
CA SER A 200 -9.02 -21.50 -11.67
C SER A 200 -8.57 -21.72 -13.11
N LYS A 201 -7.27 -21.91 -13.35
CA LYS A 201 -6.77 -22.27 -14.69
C LYS A 201 -7.27 -23.63 -15.14
N SER A 202 -7.21 -24.64 -14.26
CA SER A 202 -7.76 -25.97 -14.56
C SER A 202 -9.27 -25.92 -14.84
N LEU A 203 -10.02 -25.12 -14.07
CA LEU A 203 -11.46 -24.95 -14.27
C LEU A 203 -11.76 -24.26 -15.61
N ASN A 204 -11.07 -23.17 -15.94
CA ASN A 204 -11.25 -22.48 -17.22
C ASN A 204 -10.86 -23.36 -18.40
N GLN A 205 -9.83 -24.18 -18.25
CA GLN A 205 -9.43 -25.15 -19.26
C GLN A 205 -10.49 -26.25 -19.43
N LEU A 206 -11.04 -26.79 -18.33
CA LEU A 206 -12.16 -27.75 -18.38
C LEU A 206 -13.43 -27.14 -18.99
N LEU A 207 -13.77 -25.90 -18.65
CA LEU A 207 -14.89 -25.17 -19.24
C LEU A 207 -14.68 -24.91 -20.73
N SER A 208 -13.45 -24.65 -21.17
CA SER A 208 -13.15 -24.51 -22.61
C SER A 208 -13.29 -25.82 -23.39
N TYR A 209 -13.13 -26.98 -22.73
CA TYR A 209 -13.40 -28.29 -23.32
C TYR A 209 -14.90 -28.67 -23.29
N LEU A 210 -15.69 -28.07 -22.40
CA LEU A 210 -17.14 -28.29 -22.25
C LEU A 210 -18.00 -27.27 -23.03
N CYS A 211 -17.43 -26.13 -23.43
CA CYS A 211 -18.07 -25.14 -24.30
C CYS A 211 -17.78 -25.37 -25.80
N ILE A 212 -17.46 -26.61 -26.18
CA ILE A 212 -17.58 -27.14 -27.55
C ILE A 212 -18.81 -28.05 -27.58
#